data_AF-A0A4S2LGL3-F1
#
_entry.id   AF-A0A4S2LGL3-F1
#
_cell.length_a   1.000
_cell.length_b   1.000
_cell.length_c   1.000
_cell.angle_alpha   90.00
_cell.angle_beta   90.00
_cell.angle_gamma   90.00
#
_symmetry.space_group_name_H-M   'P 1'
#
loop_
_entity.id
_entity.type
_entity.pdbx_description
1 polymer ?
#
loop_
_entity_poly.entity_id
_entity_poly.type
_entity_poly.pdbx_seq_one_letter_code
_entity_poly.pdbx_strand_id
1 'polypeptide(L)'
;MDLDTLRLLTRVIAENPDAEAEDEYLLNQFDGFIQFLLNENRTSSPDQQEAFKLSLHCLTNLCWSCHRNELLRKAIGSDERCRTFVSLLKDMLFQNLHPALRPLVIALLCNLTRDEVWASQFFQDDHERLISAVLPAKVIIDDTIPVMHISTVHLKLQLLLNMTSNRELRRRLCANGTFQTQLLTRLASESNPERAVLLAGIVKNCCFEDEYHPQLLGPKSQLMEVILRPLCGPEDSIDSEDKQALPVSLQQLIGNPSTVRSESNELKSTICHALLQVGLLLTWNALLPPDSALCYDLGSNSPSVCWDVFYPSGIAQI
;
A
#
# COMPACT_ATOMS: atom_id res chain seq x y z
N MET A 1 -12.67 -17.71 24.28
CA MET A 1 -13.61 -16.61 24.06
C MET A 1 -14.83 -17.19 23.36
N ASP A 2 -16.04 -16.97 23.86
CA ASP A 2 -17.26 -17.43 23.21
C ASP A 2 -17.70 -16.47 22.08
N LEU A 3 -18.63 -16.92 21.24
CA LEU A 3 -19.06 -16.20 20.03
C LEU A 3 -19.79 -14.89 20.34
N ASP A 4 -20.51 -14.81 21.45
CA ASP A 4 -21.27 -13.61 21.81
C ASP A 4 -20.35 -12.52 22.35
N THR A 5 -19.33 -12.90 23.14
CA THR A 5 -18.24 -12.00 23.52
C THR A 5 -17.53 -11.42 22.30
N LEU A 6 -17.21 -12.26 21.30
CA LEU A 6 -16.57 -11.81 20.06
C LEU A 6 -17.41 -10.78 19.30
N ARG A 7 -18.72 -11.04 19.16
CA ARG A 7 -19.66 -10.13 18.48
C ARG A 7 -19.80 -8.80 19.20
N LEU A 8 -19.86 -8.82 20.53
CA LEU A 8 -19.92 -7.60 21.34
C LEU A 8 -18.65 -6.76 21.16
N LEU A 9 -17.48 -7.40 21.26
CA LEU A 9 -16.19 -6.73 21.06
C LEU A 9 -16.09 -6.11 19.67
N THR A 10 -16.47 -6.83 18.61
CA THR A 10 -16.44 -6.29 17.23
C THR A 10 -17.20 -4.97 17.14
N ARG A 11 -18.40 -4.89 17.74
CA ARG A 11 -19.23 -3.68 17.72
C ARG A 11 -18.61 -2.55 18.54
N VAL A 12 -18.21 -2.83 19.78
CA VAL A 12 -17.66 -1.81 20.70
C VAL A 12 -16.36 -1.22 20.14
N ILE A 13 -15.47 -2.05 19.61
CA ILE A 13 -14.18 -1.61 19.07
C ILE A 13 -14.39 -0.81 17.77
N ALA A 14 -15.38 -1.16 16.95
CA ALA A 14 -15.69 -0.41 15.73
C ALA A 14 -16.20 1.03 16.02
N GLU A 15 -16.88 1.25 17.15
CA GLU A 15 -17.40 2.57 17.53
C GLU A 15 -16.31 3.52 18.02
N ASN A 16 -15.24 3.01 18.65
CA ASN A 16 -14.14 3.85 19.15
C ASN A 16 -12.78 3.11 19.12
N PRO A 17 -12.16 2.95 17.93
CA PRO A 17 -10.97 2.11 17.77
C PRO A 17 -9.72 2.61 18.52
N ASP A 18 -9.65 3.89 18.91
CA ASP A 18 -8.45 4.53 19.48
C ASP A 18 -8.65 5.12 20.88
N ALA A 19 -9.69 4.70 21.62
CA ALA A 19 -9.89 5.11 23.01
C ALA A 19 -8.78 4.57 23.94
N GLU A 20 -7.82 5.41 24.34
CA GLU A 20 -6.71 5.05 25.23
C GLU A 20 -7.13 4.62 26.65
N ALA A 21 -8.34 5.00 27.09
CA ALA A 21 -8.86 4.71 28.42
C ALA A 21 -9.08 3.20 28.70
N GLU A 22 -8.88 2.33 27.70
CA GLU A 22 -9.18 0.90 27.76
C GLU A 22 -7.96 0.00 27.51
N ASP A 23 -6.74 0.54 27.46
CA ASP A 23 -5.54 -0.20 27.05
C ASP A 23 -5.27 -1.50 27.85
N GLU A 24 -5.48 -1.49 29.17
CA GLU A 24 -5.32 -2.69 30.01
C GLU A 24 -6.36 -3.77 29.69
N TYR A 25 -7.61 -3.36 29.42
CA TYR A 25 -8.67 -4.28 29.00
C TYR A 25 -8.34 -4.88 27.63
N LEU A 26 -7.88 -4.05 26.68
CA LEU A 26 -7.54 -4.48 25.33
C LEU A 26 -6.33 -5.41 25.28
N LEU A 27 -5.32 -5.20 26.13
CA LEU A 27 -4.19 -6.13 26.28
C LEU A 27 -4.66 -7.55 26.65
N ASN A 28 -5.63 -7.66 27.56
CA ASN A 28 -6.22 -8.94 27.93
C ASN A 28 -7.02 -9.57 26.77
N GLN A 29 -7.72 -8.75 25.97
CA GLN A 29 -8.42 -9.24 24.78
C GLN A 29 -7.44 -9.76 23.72
N PHE A 30 -6.34 -9.06 23.49
CA PHE A 30 -5.30 -9.46 22.52
C PHE A 30 -4.76 -10.87 22.81
N ASP A 31 -4.36 -11.17 24.05
CA ASP A 31 -3.86 -12.52 24.37
C ASP A 31 -4.92 -13.59 24.08
N GLY A 32 -6.19 -13.33 24.42
CA GLY A 32 -7.31 -14.20 24.09
C GLY A 32 -7.46 -14.47 22.58
N PHE A 33 -7.33 -13.43 21.75
CA PHE A 33 -7.36 -13.57 20.29
C PHE A 33 -6.15 -14.34 19.76
N ILE A 34 -4.94 -14.04 20.25
CA ILE A 34 -3.70 -14.70 19.82
C ILE A 34 -3.75 -16.19 20.15
N GLN A 35 -4.15 -16.56 21.37
CA GLN A 35 -4.28 -17.96 21.78
C GLN A 35 -5.30 -18.70 20.89
N PHE A 36 -6.40 -18.04 20.53
CA PHE A 36 -7.39 -18.63 19.63
C PHE A 36 -6.86 -18.80 18.19
N LEU A 37 -6.18 -17.78 17.65
CA LEU A 37 -5.62 -17.84 16.29
C LEU A 37 -4.50 -18.88 16.16
N LEU A 38 -3.67 -19.04 17.19
CA LEU A 38 -2.57 -20.01 17.21
C LEU A 38 -3.05 -21.46 17.44
N ASN A 39 -4.31 -21.69 17.82
CA ASN A 39 -4.85 -23.02 18.05
C ASN A 39 -5.04 -23.80 16.74
N GLU A 40 -4.52 -25.02 16.65
CA GLU A 40 -4.60 -25.86 15.43
C GLU A 40 -6.02 -26.34 15.08
N ASN A 41 -6.92 -26.46 16.05
CA ASN A 41 -8.29 -26.98 15.84
C ASN A 41 -9.33 -25.92 15.45
N ARG A 42 -8.89 -24.74 15.02
CA ARG A 42 -9.70 -23.50 14.83
C ARG A 42 -10.72 -23.50 13.69
N THR A 43 -10.78 -24.54 12.86
CA THR A 43 -11.74 -24.62 11.72
C THR A 43 -12.59 -25.89 11.70
N SER A 44 -12.63 -26.64 12.82
CA SER A 44 -13.23 -27.98 12.88
C SER A 44 -14.76 -27.98 12.92
N SER A 45 -15.39 -26.86 13.31
CA SER A 45 -16.83 -26.67 13.29
C SER A 45 -17.24 -25.33 12.65
N PRO A 46 -18.51 -25.17 12.19
CA PRO A 46 -19.02 -23.89 11.69
C PRO A 46 -18.86 -22.74 12.68
N ASP A 47 -19.13 -22.99 13.97
CA ASP A 47 -18.99 -21.98 15.03
C ASP A 47 -17.53 -21.55 15.22
N GLN A 48 -16.58 -22.49 15.10
CA GLN A 48 -15.14 -22.18 15.18
C GLN A 48 -14.68 -21.36 13.97
N GLN A 49 -15.18 -21.66 12.77
CA GLN A 49 -14.89 -20.87 11.57
C GLN A 49 -15.44 -19.44 11.67
N GLU A 50 -16.63 -19.28 12.27
CA GLU A 50 -17.21 -17.96 12.49
C GLU A 50 -16.46 -17.19 13.58
N ALA A 51 -16.11 -17.85 14.69
CA ALA A 51 -15.26 -17.26 15.73
C ALA A 51 -13.89 -16.82 15.17
N PHE A 52 -13.35 -17.57 14.21
CA PHE A 52 -12.10 -17.22 13.51
C PHE A 52 -12.23 -15.97 12.65
N LYS A 53 -13.30 -15.85 11.86
CA LYS A 53 -13.58 -14.62 11.11
C LYS A 53 -13.72 -13.42 12.04
N LEU A 54 -14.53 -13.55 13.09
CA LEU A 54 -14.76 -12.49 14.07
C LEU A 54 -13.46 -12.09 14.79
N SER A 55 -12.60 -13.05 15.10
CA SER A 55 -11.28 -12.76 15.69
C SER A 55 -10.41 -11.92 14.75
N LEU A 56 -10.38 -12.22 13.46
CA LEU A 56 -9.66 -11.42 12.47
C LEU A 56 -10.26 -10.02 12.30
N HIS A 57 -11.59 -9.91 12.33
CA HIS A 57 -12.29 -8.62 12.31
C HIS A 57 -11.93 -7.76 13.53
N CYS A 58 -12.06 -8.32 14.75
CA CYS A 58 -11.69 -7.64 15.98
C CYS A 58 -10.24 -7.18 15.95
N LEU A 59 -9.30 -8.05 15.56
CA LEU A 59 -7.89 -7.68 15.46
C LEU A 59 -7.65 -6.60 14.41
N THR A 60 -8.34 -6.64 13.27
CA THR A 60 -8.21 -5.58 12.26
C THR A 60 -8.61 -4.23 12.86
N ASN A 61 -9.76 -4.15 13.54
CA ASN A 61 -10.23 -2.92 14.17
C ASN A 61 -9.32 -2.47 15.31
N LEU A 62 -8.83 -3.43 16.11
CA LEU A 62 -7.87 -3.14 17.16
C LEU A 62 -6.55 -2.63 16.60
N CYS A 63 -6.07 -3.13 15.47
CA CYS A 63 -4.81 -2.70 14.86
C CYS A 63 -4.96 -1.41 14.01
N TRP A 64 -5.96 -0.58 14.28
CA TRP A 64 -6.25 0.62 13.50
C TRP A 64 -5.15 1.70 13.57
N SER A 65 -4.39 1.78 14.65
CA SER A 65 -3.34 2.79 14.87
C SER A 65 -1.99 2.15 15.24
N CYS A 66 -0.89 2.90 15.08
CA CYS A 66 0.44 2.43 15.48
C CYS A 66 0.53 2.16 17.00
N HIS A 67 -0.13 2.99 17.82
CA HIS A 67 -0.25 2.77 19.27
C HIS A 67 -0.84 1.38 19.58
N ARG A 68 -1.92 1.03 18.89
CA ARG A 68 -2.54 -0.29 19.06
C ARG A 68 -1.69 -1.44 18.54
N ASN A 69 -0.95 -1.24 17.45
CA ASN A 69 0.02 -2.22 16.97
C ASN A 69 1.12 -2.48 18.01
N GLU A 70 1.52 -1.45 18.77
CA GLU A 70 2.44 -1.59 19.91
C GLU A 70 1.80 -2.38 21.06
N LEU A 71 0.53 -2.12 21.39
CA LEU A 71 -0.20 -2.91 22.39
C LEU A 71 -0.32 -4.38 21.99
N LEU A 72 -0.62 -4.69 20.73
CA LEU A 72 -0.62 -6.07 20.23
C LEU A 72 0.74 -6.72 20.44
N ARG A 73 1.83 -6.02 20.11
CA ARG A 73 3.19 -6.52 20.32
C ARG A 73 3.48 -6.77 21.80
N LYS A 74 3.06 -5.87 22.69
CA LYS A 74 3.16 -6.04 24.15
C LYS A 74 2.38 -7.26 24.64
N ALA A 75 1.17 -7.48 24.14
CA ALA A 75 0.35 -8.64 24.48
C ALA A 75 0.97 -9.97 24.00
N ILE A 76 1.61 -9.97 22.82
CA ILE A 76 2.35 -11.13 22.32
C ILE A 76 3.58 -11.41 23.21
N GLY A 77 4.24 -10.36 23.68
CA GLY A 77 5.24 -10.41 24.75
C GLY A 77 6.66 -10.79 24.33
N SER A 78 6.84 -11.72 23.37
CA SER A 78 8.17 -12.13 22.89
C SER A 78 8.32 -12.05 21.37
N ASP A 79 9.52 -11.72 20.89
CA ASP A 79 9.83 -11.67 19.46
C ASP A 79 9.63 -13.03 18.77
N GLU A 80 9.82 -14.14 19.48
CA GLU A 80 9.52 -15.48 18.95
C GLU A 80 8.03 -15.68 18.70
N ARG A 81 7.16 -15.30 19.64
CA ARG A 81 5.70 -15.37 19.44
C ARG A 81 5.26 -14.40 18.33
N CYS A 82 5.90 -13.23 18.19
CA CYS A 82 5.65 -12.32 17.08
C CYS A 82 5.97 -12.98 15.73
N ARG A 83 7.12 -13.67 15.63
CA ARG A 83 7.49 -14.42 14.42
C ARG A 83 6.49 -15.54 14.12
N THR A 84 6.03 -16.28 15.14
CA THR A 84 5.00 -17.30 14.96
C THR A 84 3.68 -16.70 14.46
N PHE A 85 3.27 -15.56 15.02
CA PHE A 85 2.08 -14.83 14.56
C PHE A 85 2.23 -14.35 13.10
N VAL A 86 3.38 -13.76 12.74
CA VAL A 86 3.71 -13.37 11.36
C VAL A 86 3.69 -14.58 10.42
N SER A 87 4.27 -15.70 10.82
CA SER A 87 4.26 -16.95 10.05
C SER A 87 2.83 -17.43 9.81
N LEU A 88 1.97 -17.38 10.83
CA LEU A 88 0.55 -17.71 10.68
C LEU A 88 -0.12 -16.80 9.64
N LEU A 89 0.10 -15.48 9.70
CA LEU A 89 -0.47 -14.55 8.71
C LEU A 89 0.03 -14.85 7.29
N LYS A 90 1.32 -15.17 7.13
CA LYS A 90 1.90 -15.58 5.83
C LYS A 90 1.28 -16.86 5.31
N ASP A 91 1.18 -17.89 6.16
CA ASP A 91 0.53 -19.15 5.81
C ASP A 91 -0.91 -18.91 5.36
N MET A 92 -1.65 -18.07 6.07
CA MET A 92 -3.01 -17.71 5.69
C MET A 92 -3.10 -16.93 4.37
N LEU A 93 -2.12 -16.07 4.09
CA LEU A 93 -2.06 -15.31 2.84
C LEU A 93 -1.69 -16.19 1.64
N PHE A 94 -0.74 -17.11 1.83
CA PHE A 94 -0.18 -17.95 0.76
C PHE A 94 -1.01 -19.20 0.48
N GLN A 95 -1.64 -19.77 1.51
CA GLN A 95 -2.52 -20.91 1.31
C GLN A 95 -3.81 -20.42 0.63
N ASN A 96 -4.38 -21.28 -0.23
CA ASN A 96 -5.72 -21.09 -0.76
C ASN A 96 -6.76 -21.36 0.34
N LEU A 97 -6.71 -20.55 1.40
CA LEU A 97 -7.74 -20.51 2.43
C LEU A 97 -9.10 -20.26 1.78
N HIS A 98 -10.14 -20.56 2.55
CA HIS A 98 -11.52 -20.22 2.22
C HIS A 98 -11.59 -18.77 1.66
N PRO A 99 -12.14 -18.53 0.46
CA PRO A 99 -12.08 -17.22 -0.22
C PRO A 99 -12.55 -16.04 0.64
N ALA A 100 -13.47 -16.29 1.58
CA ALA A 100 -13.97 -15.29 2.53
C ALA A 100 -12.95 -14.81 3.59
N LEU A 101 -11.89 -15.59 3.89
CA LEU A 101 -10.88 -15.22 4.91
C LEU A 101 -9.80 -14.31 4.35
N ARG A 102 -9.48 -14.44 3.06
CA ARG A 102 -8.38 -13.70 2.44
C ARG A 102 -8.53 -12.17 2.56
N PRO A 103 -9.71 -11.56 2.34
CA PRO A 103 -9.89 -10.12 2.56
C PRO A 103 -9.64 -9.69 4.01
N LEU A 104 -10.00 -10.53 4.99
CA LEU A 104 -9.79 -10.23 6.42
C LEU A 104 -8.31 -10.23 6.77
N VAL A 105 -7.57 -11.21 6.27
CA VAL A 105 -6.11 -11.29 6.46
C VAL A 105 -5.43 -10.10 5.80
N ILE A 106 -5.80 -9.74 4.57
CA ILE A 106 -5.23 -8.56 3.90
C ILE A 106 -5.56 -7.29 4.67
N ALA A 107 -6.78 -7.12 5.19
CA ALA A 107 -7.15 -5.94 5.98
C ALA A 107 -6.33 -5.80 7.25
N LEU A 108 -6.14 -6.89 8.00
CA LEU A 108 -5.25 -6.91 9.16
C LEU A 108 -3.81 -6.56 8.77
N LEU A 109 -3.30 -7.14 7.68
CA LEU A 109 -1.95 -6.87 7.19
C LEU A 109 -1.76 -5.42 6.78
N CYS A 110 -2.73 -4.80 6.11
CA CYS A 110 -2.70 -3.37 5.79
C CYS A 110 -2.53 -2.52 7.05
N ASN A 111 -3.19 -2.90 8.13
CA ASN A 111 -3.13 -2.19 9.40
C ASN A 111 -1.80 -2.39 10.12
N LEU A 112 -1.30 -3.63 10.19
CA LEU A 112 -0.03 -3.98 10.82
C LEU A 112 1.16 -3.39 10.06
N THR A 113 1.20 -3.54 8.73
CA THR A 113 2.36 -3.17 7.90
C THR A 113 2.50 -1.66 7.62
N ARG A 114 1.68 -0.82 8.26
CA ARG A 114 1.96 0.64 8.39
C ARG A 114 2.96 0.93 9.49
N ASP A 115 3.06 0.05 10.48
CA ASP A 115 4.07 0.13 11.52
C ASP A 115 5.37 -0.52 11.03
N GLU A 116 6.50 0.18 11.19
CA GLU A 116 7.80 -0.24 10.66
C GLU A 116 8.29 -1.55 11.28
N VAL A 117 7.99 -1.80 12.56
CA VAL A 117 8.40 -3.02 13.25
C VAL A 117 7.65 -4.22 12.68
N TRP A 118 6.34 -4.10 12.50
CA TRP A 118 5.52 -5.14 11.89
C TRP A 118 5.85 -5.35 10.41
N ALA A 119 6.05 -4.27 9.67
CA ALA A 119 6.42 -4.32 8.26
C ALA A 119 7.78 -4.98 8.04
N SER A 120 8.80 -4.64 8.84
CA SER A 120 10.13 -5.22 8.73
C SER A 120 10.15 -6.73 9.00
N GLN A 121 9.35 -7.21 9.96
CA GLN A 121 9.19 -8.64 10.22
C GLN A 121 8.39 -9.35 9.13
N PHE A 122 7.26 -8.77 8.70
CA PHE A 122 6.39 -9.41 7.72
C PHE A 122 7.04 -9.47 6.33
N PHE A 123 7.72 -8.42 5.90
CA PHE A 123 8.39 -8.35 4.60
C PHE A 123 9.84 -8.86 4.60
N GLN A 124 10.29 -9.51 5.68
CA GLN A 124 11.68 -9.97 5.81
C GLN A 124 12.08 -11.01 4.74
N ASP A 125 11.15 -11.88 4.34
CA ASP A 125 11.38 -13.02 3.46
C ASP A 125 10.15 -13.28 2.56
N ASP A 126 10.17 -14.39 1.79
CA ASP A 126 9.06 -14.83 0.92
C ASP A 126 8.62 -13.80 -0.15
N HIS A 127 9.51 -12.91 -0.59
CA HIS A 127 9.19 -11.79 -1.48
C HIS A 127 8.44 -12.20 -2.75
N GLU A 128 8.90 -13.23 -3.45
CA GLU A 128 8.24 -13.71 -4.68
C GLU A 128 6.85 -14.28 -4.42
N ARG A 129 6.66 -14.95 -3.27
CA ARG A 129 5.36 -15.48 -2.84
C ARG A 129 4.41 -14.35 -2.45
N LEU A 130 4.91 -13.33 -1.73
CA LEU A 130 4.16 -12.12 -1.38
C LEU A 130 3.68 -11.38 -2.64
N ILE A 131 4.61 -11.10 -3.56
CA ILE A 131 4.29 -10.47 -4.85
C ILE A 131 3.24 -11.29 -5.59
N SER A 132 3.43 -12.60 -5.71
CA SER A 132 2.47 -13.49 -6.39
C SER A 132 1.09 -13.53 -5.71
N ALA A 133 1.04 -13.42 -4.38
CA ALA A 133 -0.19 -13.46 -3.61
C ALA A 133 -0.99 -12.14 -3.69
N VAL A 134 -0.31 -11.00 -3.77
CA VAL A 134 -0.96 -9.67 -3.81
C VAL A 134 -1.22 -9.22 -5.26
N LEU A 135 -0.35 -9.60 -6.19
CA LEU A 135 -0.37 -9.24 -7.60
C LEU A 135 -0.52 -10.44 -8.54
N PRO A 136 -1.64 -11.17 -8.54
CA PRO A 136 -1.89 -12.14 -9.60
C PRO A 136 -1.94 -11.40 -10.94
N ALA A 137 -1.33 -11.98 -11.99
CA ALA A 137 -1.01 -11.37 -13.29
C ALA A 137 -2.15 -10.62 -14.04
N LYS A 138 -3.40 -10.64 -13.53
CA LYS A 138 -4.58 -9.97 -14.10
C LYS A 138 -5.27 -8.97 -13.16
N VAL A 139 -4.88 -8.89 -11.88
CA VAL A 139 -5.73 -8.28 -10.84
C VAL A 139 -5.61 -6.76 -10.74
N ILE A 140 -4.50 -6.14 -11.16
CA ILE A 140 -4.43 -4.67 -11.17
C ILE A 140 -5.49 -4.09 -12.15
N ILE A 141 -5.88 -4.84 -13.19
CA ILE A 141 -6.68 -4.33 -14.31
C ILE A 141 -8.14 -4.83 -14.30
N ASP A 142 -8.44 -5.96 -13.66
CA ASP A 142 -9.73 -6.63 -13.84
C ASP A 142 -10.82 -6.17 -12.84
N ASP A 143 -11.62 -5.18 -13.25
CA ASP A 143 -12.88 -4.79 -12.59
C ASP A 143 -14.09 -5.64 -13.05
N THR A 144 -13.90 -6.68 -13.90
CA THR A 144 -15.03 -7.38 -14.54
C THR A 144 -15.78 -8.36 -13.64
N ILE A 145 -15.43 -8.46 -12.35
CA ILE A 145 -16.20 -9.25 -11.38
C ILE A 145 -17.23 -8.33 -10.69
N PRO A 146 -18.52 -8.42 -11.05
CA PRO A 146 -19.54 -7.53 -10.52
C PRO A 146 -19.95 -8.00 -9.12
N VAL A 147 -20.12 -7.05 -8.21
CA VAL A 147 -20.99 -7.14 -7.01
C VAL A 147 -20.43 -7.97 -5.84
N MET A 148 -19.42 -7.42 -5.14
CA MET A 148 -19.11 -7.54 -3.68
C MET A 148 -17.66 -7.10 -3.37
N HIS A 149 -16.85 -6.82 -4.38
CA HIS A 149 -15.37 -6.75 -4.29
C HIS A 149 -14.75 -5.33 -4.27
N ILE A 150 -15.55 -4.26 -4.09
CA ILE A 150 -15.00 -2.89 -4.01
C ILE A 150 -13.94 -2.78 -2.89
N SER A 151 -14.14 -3.51 -1.78
CA SER A 151 -13.19 -3.62 -0.68
C SER A 151 -11.91 -4.38 -1.06
N THR A 152 -11.99 -5.45 -1.87
CA THR A 152 -10.84 -6.33 -2.10
C THR A 152 -9.75 -5.67 -2.94
N VAL A 153 -10.12 -4.91 -3.98
CA VAL A 153 -9.14 -4.18 -4.80
C VAL A 153 -8.46 -3.10 -3.98
N HIS A 154 -9.25 -2.31 -3.23
CA HIS A 154 -8.71 -1.27 -2.34
C HIS A 154 -7.73 -1.86 -1.32
N LEU A 155 -8.12 -2.95 -0.64
CA LEU A 155 -7.26 -3.66 0.31
C LEU A 155 -5.94 -4.16 -0.32
N LYS A 156 -5.99 -4.65 -1.56
CA LYS A 156 -4.77 -5.08 -2.26
C LYS A 156 -3.88 -3.91 -2.64
N LEU A 157 -4.45 -2.80 -3.11
CA LEU A 157 -3.69 -1.57 -3.41
C LEU A 157 -3.06 -0.99 -2.14
N GLN A 158 -3.79 -1.01 -1.03
CA GLN A 158 -3.30 -0.61 0.28
C GLN A 158 -2.11 -1.46 0.74
N LEU A 159 -2.24 -2.80 0.67
CA LEU A 159 -1.14 -3.69 1.04
C LEU A 159 0.06 -3.53 0.09
N LEU A 160 -0.18 -3.36 -1.20
CA LEU A 160 0.85 -3.11 -2.20
C LEU A 160 1.58 -1.79 -1.94
N LEU A 161 0.87 -0.74 -1.55
CA LEU A 161 1.47 0.52 -1.14
C LEU A 161 2.43 0.29 0.04
N ASN A 162 1.99 -0.41 1.10
CA ASN A 162 2.85 -0.77 2.22
C ASN A 162 4.06 -1.65 1.80
N MET A 163 3.86 -2.58 0.86
CA MET A 163 4.95 -3.38 0.30
C MET A 163 5.98 -2.51 -0.42
N THR A 164 5.55 -1.54 -1.22
CA THR A 164 6.46 -0.62 -1.92
C THR A 164 7.16 0.39 -1.01
N SER A 165 6.74 0.51 0.25
CA SER A 165 7.50 1.21 1.29
C SER A 165 8.79 0.47 1.66
N ASN A 166 8.77 -0.87 1.60
CA ASN A 166 9.95 -1.69 1.82
C ASN A 166 10.86 -1.69 0.58
N ARG A 167 12.14 -1.33 0.76
CA ARG A 167 13.11 -1.18 -0.33
C ARG A 167 13.30 -2.44 -1.17
N GLU A 168 13.40 -3.61 -0.55
CA GLU A 168 13.67 -4.86 -1.25
C GLU A 168 12.47 -5.29 -2.12
N LEU A 169 11.26 -5.24 -1.56
CA LEU A 169 10.04 -5.51 -2.32
C LEU A 169 9.83 -4.48 -3.44
N ARG A 170 10.04 -3.19 -3.15
CA ARG A 170 9.95 -2.12 -4.14
C ARG A 170 10.88 -2.37 -5.32
N ARG A 171 12.15 -2.70 -5.07
CA ARG A 171 13.14 -3.02 -6.13
C ARG A 171 12.70 -4.18 -7.00
N ARG A 172 12.20 -5.27 -6.40
CA ARG A 172 11.69 -6.42 -7.16
C ARG A 172 10.48 -6.07 -8.03
N LEU A 173 9.57 -5.26 -7.49
CA LEU A 173 8.42 -4.76 -8.24
C LEU A 173 8.85 -3.82 -9.38
N CYS A 174 9.78 -2.89 -9.12
CA CYS A 174 10.35 -2.02 -10.13
C CYS A 174 11.12 -2.80 -11.21
N ALA A 175 11.83 -3.88 -10.89
CA ALA A 175 12.50 -4.71 -11.89
C ALA A 175 11.51 -5.43 -12.84
N ASN A 176 10.23 -5.51 -12.48
CA ASN A 176 9.19 -6.17 -13.26
C ASN A 176 8.49 -5.19 -14.21
N GLY A 177 8.87 -5.19 -15.49
CA GLY A 177 8.25 -4.33 -16.51
C GLY A 177 6.75 -4.55 -16.71
N THR A 178 6.23 -5.77 -16.45
CA THR A 178 4.79 -6.03 -16.48
C THR A 178 4.09 -5.29 -15.35
N PHE A 179 4.65 -5.31 -14.14
CA PHE A 179 4.11 -4.56 -13.00
C PHE A 179 4.06 -3.05 -13.30
N GLN A 180 5.16 -2.47 -13.80
CA GLN A 180 5.19 -1.05 -14.17
C GLN A 180 4.08 -0.69 -15.18
N THR A 181 3.97 -1.49 -16.24
CA THR A 181 2.95 -1.28 -17.29
C THR A 181 1.54 -1.37 -16.72
N GLN A 182 1.26 -2.37 -15.89
CA GLN A 182 -0.05 -2.57 -15.28
C GLN A 182 -0.42 -1.46 -14.29
N LEU A 183 0.54 -1.03 -13.46
CA LEU A 183 0.37 0.06 -12.50
C LEU A 183 0.00 1.37 -13.21
N LEU A 184 0.75 1.74 -14.25
CA LEU A 184 0.50 2.96 -15.02
C LEU A 184 -0.82 2.89 -15.80
N THR A 185 -1.10 1.74 -16.42
CA THR A 185 -2.38 1.51 -17.13
C THR A 185 -3.55 1.70 -16.18
N ARG A 186 -3.45 1.15 -14.96
CA ARG A 186 -4.53 1.25 -13.98
C ARG A 186 -4.69 2.66 -13.43
N LEU A 187 -3.59 3.35 -13.10
CA LEU A 187 -3.65 4.75 -12.67
C LEU A 187 -4.29 5.64 -13.74
N ALA A 188 -4.00 5.39 -15.02
CA ALA A 188 -4.56 6.15 -16.13
C ALA A 188 -6.08 6.01 -16.29
N SER A 189 -6.65 4.86 -15.86
CA SER A 189 -8.07 4.53 -16.01
C SER A 189 -8.87 4.56 -14.70
N GLU A 190 -8.22 4.82 -13.56
CA GLU A 190 -8.88 4.76 -12.25
C GLU A 190 -9.77 5.98 -12.04
N SER A 191 -11.07 5.74 -11.82
CA SER A 191 -12.07 6.77 -11.59
C SER A 191 -12.38 6.98 -10.11
N ASN A 192 -12.04 6.01 -9.25
CA ASN A 192 -12.22 6.16 -7.81
C ASN A 192 -11.07 6.99 -7.22
N PRO A 193 -11.36 8.13 -6.57
CA PRO A 193 -10.32 9.05 -6.10
C PRO A 193 -9.43 8.44 -5.02
N GLU A 194 -9.96 7.62 -4.11
CA GLU A 194 -9.18 6.98 -3.06
C GLU A 194 -8.20 5.95 -3.64
N ARG A 195 -8.64 5.15 -4.61
CA ARG A 195 -7.77 4.20 -5.31
C ARG A 195 -6.71 4.91 -6.15
N ALA A 196 -7.06 6.03 -6.79
CA ALA A 196 -6.11 6.83 -7.53
C ALA A 196 -4.99 7.36 -6.63
N VAL A 197 -5.32 7.78 -5.40
CA VAL A 197 -4.32 8.16 -4.38
C VAL A 197 -3.40 6.99 -4.06
N LEU A 198 -3.94 5.79 -3.79
CA LEU A 198 -3.11 4.60 -3.51
C LEU A 198 -2.17 4.25 -4.66
N LEU A 199 -2.68 4.25 -5.89
CA LEU A 199 -1.89 3.99 -7.10
C LEU A 199 -0.80 5.05 -7.31
N ALA A 200 -1.13 6.34 -7.12
CA ALA A 200 -0.15 7.42 -7.17
C ALA A 200 0.90 7.29 -6.06
N GLY A 201 0.51 6.82 -4.86
CA GLY A 201 1.42 6.53 -3.76
C GLY A 201 2.39 5.39 -4.08
N ILE A 202 1.90 4.32 -4.71
CA ILE A 202 2.75 3.22 -5.19
C ILE A 202 3.74 3.72 -6.24
N VAL A 203 3.29 4.54 -7.19
CA VAL A 203 4.16 5.20 -8.19
C VAL A 203 5.20 6.09 -7.51
N LYS A 204 4.79 6.97 -6.59
CA LYS A 204 5.68 7.80 -5.77
C LYS A 204 6.74 6.95 -5.10
N ASN A 205 6.35 5.85 -4.46
CA ASN A 205 7.27 4.94 -3.80
C ASN A 205 8.27 4.36 -4.82
N CYS A 206 7.81 3.85 -5.96
CA CYS A 206 8.67 3.34 -7.03
C CYS A 206 9.69 4.38 -7.56
N CYS A 207 9.37 5.68 -7.50
CA CYS A 207 10.30 6.74 -7.89
C CYS A 207 11.52 6.86 -6.95
N PHE A 208 11.54 6.24 -5.76
CA PHE A 208 12.75 6.18 -4.92
C PHE A 208 13.87 5.31 -5.50
N GLU A 209 13.58 4.45 -6.47
CA GLU A 209 14.59 3.56 -7.05
C GLU A 209 15.18 4.16 -8.33
N ASP A 210 16.17 5.02 -8.15
CA ASP A 210 16.86 5.77 -9.21
C ASP A 210 17.39 4.87 -10.34
N GLU A 211 17.80 3.64 -10.02
CA GLU A 211 18.29 2.64 -10.98
C GLU A 211 17.23 2.27 -12.04
N TYR A 212 15.93 2.44 -11.75
CA TYR A 212 14.84 2.18 -12.69
C TYR A 212 14.27 3.44 -13.35
N HIS A 213 14.78 4.64 -13.04
CA HIS A 213 14.33 5.88 -13.70
C HIS A 213 14.49 5.85 -15.23
N PRO A 214 15.57 5.30 -15.83
CA PRO A 214 15.65 5.18 -17.28
C PRO A 214 14.50 4.37 -17.90
N GLN A 215 13.94 3.41 -17.16
CA GLN A 215 12.79 2.62 -17.59
C GLN A 215 11.49 3.38 -17.34
N LEU A 216 11.35 4.01 -16.17
CA LEU A 216 10.17 4.79 -15.76
C LEU A 216 9.99 6.10 -16.53
N LEU A 217 11.06 6.70 -17.04
CA LEU A 217 11.05 7.96 -17.82
C LEU A 217 11.43 7.77 -19.28
N GLY A 218 11.83 6.55 -19.65
CA GLY A 218 12.22 6.25 -21.01
C GLY A 218 11.06 6.46 -21.99
N PRO A 219 11.35 6.53 -23.29
CA PRO A 219 10.36 6.86 -24.33
C PRO A 219 9.20 5.86 -24.46
N LYS A 220 9.31 4.68 -23.85
CA LYS A 220 8.26 3.65 -23.82
C LYS A 220 7.36 3.75 -22.57
N SER A 221 7.74 4.54 -21.58
CA SER A 221 6.97 4.72 -20.37
C SER A 221 5.88 5.77 -20.58
N GLN A 222 4.71 5.50 -20.00
CA GLN A 222 3.60 6.45 -19.96
C GLN A 222 3.58 7.26 -18.66
N LEU A 223 4.60 7.13 -17.80
CA LEU A 223 4.60 7.70 -16.45
C LEU A 223 4.24 9.20 -16.46
N MET A 224 4.95 10.01 -17.25
CA MET A 224 4.71 11.46 -17.33
C MET A 224 3.30 11.79 -17.79
N GLU A 225 2.80 11.09 -18.83
CA GLU A 225 1.44 11.27 -19.33
C GLU A 225 0.39 10.98 -18.27
N VAL A 226 0.59 9.90 -17.53
CA VAL A 226 -0.37 9.40 -16.54
C VAL A 226 -0.37 10.27 -15.29
N ILE A 227 0.80 10.65 -14.76
CA ILE A 227 0.87 11.41 -13.50
C ILE A 227 0.57 12.89 -13.67
N LEU A 228 0.82 13.49 -14.85
CA LEU A 228 0.51 14.90 -15.08
C LEU A 228 -0.96 15.13 -15.41
N ARG A 229 -1.65 14.15 -16.01
CA ARG A 229 -3.07 14.28 -16.41
C ARG A 229 -3.99 14.77 -15.26
N PRO A 230 -3.93 14.23 -14.03
CA PRO A 230 -4.74 14.71 -12.91
C PRO A 230 -4.45 16.17 -12.50
N LEU A 231 -3.32 16.72 -12.91
CA LEU A 231 -2.93 18.10 -12.64
C LEU A 231 -3.39 19.07 -13.75
N CYS A 232 -3.80 18.59 -14.92
CA CYS A 232 -4.21 19.44 -16.03
C CYS A 232 -5.63 20.00 -15.84
N GLY A 233 -5.85 21.25 -16.24
CA GLY A 233 -7.16 21.90 -16.22
C GLY A 233 -7.27 23.05 -17.25
N PRO A 234 -8.47 23.62 -17.42
CA PRO A 234 -8.73 24.71 -18.35
C PRO A 234 -8.03 26.02 -17.95
N GLU A 235 -7.70 26.17 -16.67
CA GLU A 235 -6.97 27.30 -16.11
C GLU A 235 -5.47 27.29 -16.43
N ASP A 236 -4.93 26.19 -16.99
CA ASP A 236 -3.52 26.12 -17.36
C ASP A 236 -3.21 27.05 -18.54
N SER A 237 -2.33 28.02 -18.30
CA SER A 237 -1.84 28.97 -19.30
C SER A 237 -0.36 28.74 -19.55
N ILE A 238 -0.06 27.79 -20.43
CA ILE A 238 1.29 27.43 -20.86
C ILE A 238 1.51 27.95 -22.27
N ASP A 239 2.69 28.50 -22.56
CA ASP A 239 3.01 28.98 -23.90
C ASP A 239 3.17 27.82 -24.90
N SER A 240 3.23 28.17 -26.19
CA SER A 240 3.30 27.16 -27.26
C SER A 240 4.62 26.38 -27.28
N GLU A 241 5.71 26.96 -26.80
CA GLU A 241 7.03 26.33 -26.80
C GLU A 241 7.10 25.25 -25.72
N ASP A 242 6.74 25.62 -24.49
CA ASP A 242 6.64 24.69 -23.36
C ASP A 242 5.60 23.59 -23.63
N LYS A 243 4.47 23.95 -24.25
CA LYS A 243 3.45 22.97 -24.64
C LYS A 243 3.97 21.94 -25.64
N GLN A 244 4.85 22.32 -26.57
CA GLN A 244 5.46 21.37 -27.53
C GLN A 244 6.43 20.39 -26.87
N ALA A 245 7.02 20.74 -25.72
CA ALA A 245 7.91 19.87 -24.96
C ALA A 245 7.17 18.75 -24.20
N LEU A 246 5.85 18.88 -24.02
CA LEU A 246 5.03 17.89 -23.33
C LEU A 246 4.67 16.70 -24.22
N PRO A 247 4.39 15.52 -23.64
CA PRO A 247 3.77 14.41 -24.36
C PRO A 247 2.52 14.82 -25.13
N VAL A 248 2.36 14.32 -26.35
CA VAL A 248 1.28 14.69 -27.29
C VAL A 248 -0.11 14.55 -26.65
N SER A 249 -0.31 13.52 -25.83
CA SER A 249 -1.59 13.29 -25.14
C SER A 249 -1.94 14.41 -24.16
N LEU A 250 -0.96 15.05 -23.51
CA LEU A 250 -1.15 16.18 -22.58
C LEU A 250 -1.35 17.50 -23.31
N GLN A 251 -0.73 17.68 -24.48
CA GLN A 251 -0.90 18.89 -25.29
C GLN A 251 -2.39 19.14 -25.64
N GLN A 252 -3.18 18.09 -25.77
CA GLN A 252 -4.61 18.19 -26.07
C GLN A 252 -5.48 18.50 -24.84
N LEU A 253 -4.95 18.28 -23.63
CA LEU A 253 -5.67 18.42 -22.37
C LEU A 253 -5.45 19.81 -21.74
N ILE A 254 -4.23 20.32 -21.81
CA ILE A 254 -3.85 21.58 -21.17
C ILE A 254 -4.57 22.76 -21.81
N GLY A 255 -5.30 23.51 -20.98
CA GLY A 255 -6.13 24.65 -21.38
C GLY A 255 -7.42 24.25 -22.12
N ASN A 256 -7.75 22.95 -22.18
CA ASN A 256 -8.98 22.49 -22.82
C ASN A 256 -10.18 22.67 -21.87
N PRO A 257 -11.26 23.38 -22.29
CA PRO A 257 -12.44 23.61 -21.46
C PRO A 257 -13.14 22.37 -20.93
N SER A 258 -12.96 21.20 -21.56
CA SER A 258 -13.55 19.92 -21.15
C SER A 258 -12.62 19.06 -20.29
N THR A 259 -11.37 19.46 -20.09
CA THR A 259 -10.47 18.81 -19.14
C THR A 259 -10.81 19.30 -17.74
N VAL A 260 -10.78 18.43 -16.74
CA VAL A 260 -11.08 18.79 -15.35
C VAL A 260 -9.92 18.34 -14.48
N ARG A 261 -9.28 19.31 -13.79
CA ARG A 261 -8.24 19.02 -12.81
C ARG A 261 -8.82 18.17 -11.69
N SER A 262 -8.03 17.27 -11.13
CA SER A 262 -8.47 16.48 -9.98
C SER A 262 -8.85 17.38 -8.79
N GLU A 263 -10.03 17.13 -8.23
CA GLU A 263 -10.50 17.75 -6.99
C GLU A 263 -9.74 17.23 -5.75
N SER A 264 -9.12 16.04 -5.85
CA SER A 264 -8.39 15.44 -4.73
C SER A 264 -7.04 16.14 -4.51
N ASN A 265 -6.95 16.94 -3.44
CA ASN A 265 -5.69 17.56 -3.02
C ASN A 265 -4.62 16.54 -2.62
N GLU A 266 -5.03 15.42 -2.03
CA GLU A 266 -4.13 14.33 -1.66
C GLU A 266 -3.50 13.66 -2.89
N LEU A 267 -4.29 13.43 -3.95
CA LEU A 267 -3.78 12.89 -5.21
C LEU A 267 -2.77 13.87 -5.83
N LYS A 268 -3.14 15.15 -5.93
CA LYS A 268 -2.27 16.20 -6.48
C LYS A 268 -0.95 16.30 -5.70
N SER A 269 -1.01 16.31 -4.37
CA SER A 269 0.17 16.35 -3.50
C SER A 269 1.06 15.11 -3.68
N THR A 270 0.47 13.92 -3.74
CA THR A 270 1.19 12.66 -3.96
C THR A 270 1.91 12.64 -5.30
N ILE A 271 1.26 13.14 -6.36
CA ILE A 271 1.86 13.30 -7.69
C ILE A 271 3.02 14.31 -7.63
N CYS A 272 2.85 15.45 -6.98
CA CYS A 272 3.92 16.44 -6.83
C CYS A 272 5.15 15.83 -6.12
N HIS A 273 4.95 15.04 -5.06
CA HIS A 273 6.05 14.32 -4.42
C HIS A 273 6.73 13.31 -5.36
N ALA A 274 5.96 12.57 -6.16
CA ALA A 274 6.53 11.66 -7.17
C ALA A 274 7.36 12.44 -8.19
N LEU A 275 6.86 13.57 -8.70
CA LEU A 275 7.57 14.43 -9.65
C LEU A 275 8.86 15.01 -9.06
N LEU A 276 8.83 15.46 -7.81
CA LEU A 276 10.02 15.96 -7.12
C LEU A 276 11.09 14.88 -6.98
N GLN A 277 10.69 13.67 -6.59
CA GLN A 277 11.60 12.53 -6.45
C GLN A 277 12.33 12.21 -7.76
N VAL A 278 11.61 12.26 -8.89
CA VAL A 278 12.17 12.01 -10.22
C VAL A 278 12.97 13.22 -10.75
N GLY A 279 12.49 14.44 -10.50
CA GLY A 279 13.08 15.69 -11.00
C GLY A 279 14.39 16.09 -10.31
N LEU A 280 14.58 15.71 -9.04
CA LEU A 280 15.85 15.89 -8.32
C LEU A 280 17.02 15.16 -9.01
N LEU A 281 16.76 14.02 -9.66
CA LEU A 281 17.81 13.27 -10.37
C LEU A 281 18.11 13.87 -11.75
N LEU A 282 17.09 14.37 -12.47
CA LEU A 282 17.27 15.00 -13.79
C LEU A 282 18.09 16.29 -13.69
N THR A 283 17.86 17.09 -12.65
CA THR A 283 18.65 18.30 -12.38
C THR A 283 20.07 17.98 -11.91
N TRP A 284 20.26 16.93 -11.11
CA TRP A 284 21.59 16.46 -10.69
C TRP A 284 22.43 15.95 -11.87
N ASN A 285 21.85 15.16 -12.77
CA ASN A 285 22.53 14.63 -13.96
C ASN A 285 22.83 15.70 -15.02
N ALA A 286 22.04 16.78 -15.09
CA ALA A 286 22.29 17.91 -15.98
C ALA A 286 23.40 18.86 -15.46
N LEU A 287 23.67 18.85 -14.15
CA LEU A 287 24.64 19.74 -13.50
C LEU A 287 26.05 19.15 -13.36
N LEU A 288 26.26 17.85 -13.60
CA LEU A 288 27.57 17.21 -13.55
C LEU A 288 28.07 16.86 -14.97
N PRO A 289 29.29 17.28 -15.36
CA PRO A 289 29.86 16.90 -16.64
C PRO A 289 30.08 15.38 -16.72
N PRO A 290 29.95 14.77 -17.91
CA PRO A 290 29.97 13.32 -18.12
C PRO A 290 31.27 12.62 -17.69
N ASP A 291 32.35 13.36 -17.43
CA ASP A 291 33.67 12.84 -17.06
C ASP A 291 34.02 13.00 -15.56
N SER A 292 33.08 13.39 -14.70
CA SER A 292 33.35 13.44 -13.27
C SER A 292 33.34 12.04 -12.65
N ALA A 293 34.51 11.59 -12.17
CA ALA A 293 34.76 10.28 -11.55
C ALA A 293 34.00 10.02 -10.22
N LEU A 294 32.91 10.75 -9.97
CA LEU A 294 32.01 10.60 -8.82
C LEU A 294 30.76 9.77 -9.15
N CYS A 295 30.63 9.25 -10.37
CA CYS A 295 29.53 8.34 -10.76
C CYS A 295 29.60 6.94 -10.13
N TYR A 296 30.58 6.65 -9.27
CA TYR A 296 30.65 5.38 -8.55
C TYR A 296 30.46 5.62 -7.06
N ASP A 297 29.39 5.01 -6.55
CA ASP A 297 29.07 4.76 -5.14
C ASP A 297 28.11 5.75 -4.45
N LEU A 298 26.85 5.77 -4.91
CA LEU A 298 25.69 6.27 -4.13
C LEU A 298 24.82 5.12 -3.62
N GLY A 299 25.45 4.02 -3.21
CA GLY A 299 24.77 2.89 -2.57
C GLY A 299 24.39 3.10 -1.10
N SER A 300 24.92 4.13 -0.43
CA SER A 300 24.91 4.15 1.04
C SER A 300 24.72 5.50 1.75
N ASN A 301 24.82 6.66 1.08
CA ASN A 301 24.78 7.97 1.76
C ASN A 301 24.20 9.11 0.90
N SER A 302 23.06 8.92 0.24
CA SER A 302 22.26 10.08 -0.19
C SER A 302 21.68 10.75 1.07
N PRO A 303 21.64 12.09 1.15
CA PRO A 303 20.95 12.75 2.26
C PRO A 303 19.50 12.34 2.15
N SER A 304 19.04 11.51 3.09
CA SER A 304 17.64 11.17 3.24
C SER A 304 16.88 12.46 3.49
N VAL A 305 16.39 13.09 2.42
CA VAL A 305 15.23 13.94 2.59
C VAL A 305 14.17 12.97 3.06
N CYS A 306 13.90 13.01 4.36
CA CYS A 306 12.92 12.18 5.04
C CYS A 306 11.54 12.64 4.57
N TRP A 307 11.23 12.34 3.31
CA TRP A 307 9.87 12.37 2.81
C TRP A 307 9.24 11.09 3.32
N ASP A 308 8.37 11.23 4.31
CA ASP A 308 7.64 10.08 4.83
C ASP A 308 7.03 9.30 3.65
N VAL A 309 7.26 8.00 3.69
CA VAL A 309 6.52 7.03 2.90
C VAL A 309 5.03 7.36 3.05
N PHE A 310 4.29 7.35 1.95
CA PHE A 310 2.86 7.60 2.04
C PHE A 310 2.19 6.42 2.75
N TYR A 311 1.64 6.67 3.94
CA TYR A 311 0.83 5.71 4.69
C TYR A 311 -0.62 6.16 4.67
N PRO A 312 -1.56 5.33 4.24
CA PRO A 312 -2.98 5.68 4.29
C PRO A 312 -3.53 5.53 5.70
N SER A 313 -4.72 6.09 5.91
CA SER A 313 -5.55 5.85 7.08
C SER A 313 -5.76 4.36 7.35
N GLY A 314 -6.09 4.01 8.59
CA GLY A 314 -6.37 2.62 8.96
C GLY A 314 -7.58 2.06 8.24
N ILE A 315 -7.75 0.74 8.32
CA ILE A 315 -8.98 0.06 7.93
C ILE A 315 -9.73 -0.34 9.19
N ALA A 316 -10.96 0.16 9.32
CA ALA A 316 -11.92 -0.23 10.34
C ALA A 316 -13.04 -0.90 9.59
N GLN A 317 -13.36 -2.12 9.98
CA GLN A 317 -14.47 -2.88 9.43
C GLN A 317 -15.65 -2.76 10.41
N ILE A 318 -16.78 -2.28 9.90
CA ILE A 318 -18.06 -2.26 10.60
C ILE A 318 -18.68 -3.65 10.56
#